data_AF-A0A1V5IX66-F1
#
_entry.id   AF-A0A1V5IX66-F1
#
_cell.length_a   1.000
_cell.length_b   1.000
_cell.length_c   1.000
_cell.angle_alpha   90.00
_cell.angle_beta   90.00
_cell.angle_gamma   90.00
#
_symmetry.space_group_name_H-M   'P 1'
#
loop_
_entity.id
_entity.type
_entity.pdbx_description
1 polymer ?
#
loop_
_entity_poly.entity_id
_entity_poly.type
_entity_poly.pdbx_seq_one_letter_code
_entity_poly.pdbx_strand_id
1 'polypeptide(L)' 'MPLKDLISIGKRMTDRKTQRNAYPNGLICLKGGDLASETANFRKITEIMEIKTWFKEEFFKDKKVIYVQL' A
#
# COMPACT_ATOMS: atom_id res chain seq x y z
N MET A 1 5.31 -0.97 -11.75
CA MET A 1 6.44 -1.15 -10.80
C MET A 1 6.06 -2.19 -9.75
N PRO A 2 6.97 -3.11 -9.40
CA PRO A 2 6.72 -4.10 -8.36
C PRO A 2 6.56 -3.47 -6.97
N LEU A 3 5.77 -4.09 -6.09
CA LEU A 3 5.54 -3.64 -4.71
C LEU A 3 6.86 -3.62 -3.90
N LYS A 4 7.75 -4.57 -4.17
CA LYS A 4 9.07 -4.68 -3.55
C LYS A 4 9.95 -3.45 -3.78
N ASP A 5 9.93 -2.90 -5.00
CA ASP A 5 10.65 -1.68 -5.34
C ASP A 5 10.09 -0.48 -4.58
N LEU A 6 8.76 -0.34 -4.56
CA LEU A 6 8.09 0.75 -3.81
C LEU A 6 8.41 0.69 -2.32
N ILE A 7 8.40 -0.50 -1.72
CA ILE A 7 8.82 -0.71 -0.33
C ILE A 7 10.28 -0.30 -0.13
N SER A 8 11.16 -0.66 -1.06
CA SER A 8 12.59 -0.35 -0.95
C SER A 8 12.85 1.16 -1.03
N ILE A 9 12.10 1.87 -1.87
CA ILE A 9 12.12 3.34 -1.95
C ILE A 9 11.52 3.94 -0.67
N GLY A 10 10.32 3.49 -0.26
CA GLY A 10 9.64 3.97 0.93
C GLY A 10 10.49 3.86 2.18
N LYS A 11 11.20 2.74 2.38
CA LYS A 11 12.11 2.53 3.52
C LYS A 11 13.23 3.57 3.62
N ARG A 12 13.64 4.17 2.50
CA ARG A 12 14.67 5.24 2.47
C ARG A 12 14.08 6.63 2.72
N MET A 13 12.79 6.81 2.46
CA MET A 13 12.09 8.10 2.56
C MET A 13 11.31 8.25 3.87
N THR A 14 11.03 7.15 4.56
CA THR A 14 10.24 7.12 5.78
C THR A 14 11.13 7.13 7.01
N ASP A 15 10.97 8.14 7.88
CA ASP A 15 11.62 8.17 9.18
C ASP A 15 10.94 7.17 10.14
N ARG A 16 11.71 6.22 10.67
CA ARG A 16 11.21 5.18 11.57
C ARG A 16 11.19 5.57 13.04
N LYS A 17 11.94 6.62 13.40
CA LYS A 17 12.13 7.01 14.80
C LYS A 17 11.07 8.00 15.26
N THR A 18 10.65 8.88 14.36
CA THR A 18 9.74 9.98 14.65
C THR A 18 8.39 9.69 14.03
N GLN A 19 7.47 9.18 14.84
CA GLN A 19 6.10 8.92 14.42
C GLN A 19 5.21 10.08 14.91
N ARG A 20 4.48 10.71 13.99
CA ARG A 20 3.60 11.87 14.27
C ARG A 20 2.17 11.70 13.74
N ASN A 21 1.91 10.62 13.01
CA ASN A 21 0.63 10.38 12.32
C ASN A 21 -0.28 9.48 13.17
N ALA A 22 -1.59 9.48 12.90
CA ALA A 22 -2.51 8.55 13.58
C ALA A 22 -2.23 7.07 13.23
N TYR A 23 -1.65 6.82 12.06
CA TYR A 23 -1.21 5.50 11.62
C TYR A 23 0.32 5.41 11.62
N PRO A 24 0.90 4.23 11.89
CA PRO A 24 2.35 4.03 11.78
C PRO A 24 2.91 4.51 10.45
N ASN A 25 4.13 5.03 10.46
CA ASN A 25 4.76 5.50 9.24
C ASN A 25 4.93 4.33 8.25
N GLY A 26 4.63 4.60 6.98
CA GLY A 26 4.53 3.55 5.98
C GLY A 26 4.32 4.10 4.57
N LEU A 27 4.07 3.19 3.65
CA LEU A 27 3.78 3.47 2.26
C LEU A 27 2.29 3.23 1.99
N ILE A 28 1.61 4.20 1.39
CA ILE A 28 0.25 4.05 0.86
C ILE A 28 0.35 4.16 -0.66
N CYS A 29 -0.16 3.18 -1.39
CA CYS A 29 -0.18 3.23 -2.85
C CYS A 29 -1.48 2.64 -3.43
N LEU A 30 -1.88 3.16 -4.58
CA LEU A 30 -3.02 2.67 -5.34
C LEU A 30 -2.52 1.71 -6.42
N LYS A 31 -2.99 0.47 -6.41
CA LYS A 31 -2.69 -0.52 -7.45
C LYS A 31 -3.95 -1.24 -7.92
N GLY A 32 -3.95 -1.66 -9.18
CA GLY A 32 -4.95 -2.56 -9.77
C GLY A 32 -4.28 -3.84 -10.27
N GLY A 33 -5.08 -4.84 -10.65
CA GLY A 33 -4.59 -6.14 -11.15
C GLY A 33 -4.31 -7.19 -10.05
N ASP A 34 -3.70 -8.32 -10.46
CA ASP A 34 -3.43 -9.46 -9.57
C ASP A 34 -2.26 -9.17 -8.61
N LEU A 35 -2.61 -8.70 -7.41
CA LEU A 35 -1.67 -8.36 -6.35
C LEU A 35 -1.36 -9.54 -5.43
N ALA A 36 -1.96 -10.71 -5.65
CA ALA A 36 -1.85 -11.86 -4.76
C ALA A 36 -0.40 -12.34 -4.65
N SER A 37 0.31 -12.40 -5.77
CA SER A 37 1.72 -12.79 -5.82
C SER A 37 2.66 -11.73 -5.24
N GLU A 38 2.38 -10.44 -5.49
CA GLU A 38 3.22 -9.34 -4.99
C GLU A 38 3.10 -9.16 -3.47
N THR A 39 1.89 -9.29 -2.94
CA THR A 39 1.58 -9.07 -1.53
C THR A 39 1.90 -10.28 -0.67
N ALA A 40 1.99 -11.50 -1.22
CA ALA A 40 2.26 -12.73 -0.48
C ALA A 40 3.47 -12.62 0.47
N ASN A 41 4.57 -12.00 0.00
CA ASN A 41 5.80 -11.82 0.78
C ASN A 41 5.67 -10.76 1.90
N PHE A 42 4.66 -9.91 1.85
CA PHE A 42 4.47 -8.77 2.76
C PHE A 42 3.10 -8.78 3.46
N ARG A 43 2.32 -9.86 3.34
CA ARG A 43 0.93 -9.97 3.86
C ARG A 43 0.79 -9.58 5.33
N LYS A 44 1.79 -9.85 6.16
CA LYS A 44 1.75 -9.53 7.60
C LYS A 44 1.83 -8.03 7.91
N ILE A 45 2.40 -7.25 7.00
CA ILE A 45 2.62 -5.80 7.18
C ILE A 45 1.84 -4.98 6.14
N THR A 46 0.95 -5.63 5.38
CA THR A 46 0.24 -5.02 4.25
C THR A 46 -1.26 -5.11 4.49
N GLU A 47 -1.93 -3.96 4.50
CA GLU A 47 -3.39 -3.87 4.47
C GLU A 47 -3.85 -3.53 3.05
N ILE A 48 -4.90 -4.22 2.59
CA ILE A 48 -5.46 -4.04 1.25
C ILE A 48 -6.93 -3.68 1.42
N MET A 49 -7.32 -2.53 0.86
CA MET A 49 -8.68 -2.02 0.93
C MET A 49 -9.21 -1.70 -0.47
N GLU A 50 -10.46 -2.08 -0.74
CA GLU A 50 -11.09 -1.81 -2.03
C GLU A 50 -11.52 -0.35 -2.10
N ILE A 51 -10.90 0.41 -3.01
CA ILE A 51 -11.16 1.86 -3.09
C ILE A 51 -12.54 2.17 -3.69
N LYS A 52 -13.13 1.19 -4.36
CA LYS A 52 -14.49 1.25 -4.94
C LYS A 52 -15.58 1.58 -3.92
N THR A 53 -15.31 1.34 -2.63
CA THR A 53 -16.22 1.67 -1.53
C THR A 53 -16.34 3.17 -1.31
N TRP A 54 -15.29 3.94 -1.63
CA TRP A 54 -15.27 5.40 -1.54
C TRP A 54 -15.51 6.07 -2.89
N PHE A 55 -14.99 5.49 -3.99
CA PHE A 55 -15.09 6.06 -5.33
C PHE A 55 -15.84 5.12 -6.27
N LYS A 56 -16.97 5.58 -6.83
CA LYS A 56 -17.86 4.77 -7.68
C LYS A 56 -17.49 4.78 -9.17
N GLU A 57 -16.46 5.51 -9.58
CA GLU A 57 -16.07 5.61 -10.98
C GLU A 57 -15.51 4.27 -11.50
N GLU A 58 -15.70 4.00 -12.79
CA GLU A 58 -15.31 2.72 -13.38
C GLU A 58 -13.82 2.44 -13.28
N PHE A 59 -13.00 3.48 -13.33
CA PHE A 59 -11.57 3.41 -13.12
C PHE A 59 -11.21 2.79 -11.76
N PHE A 60 -12.01 3.00 -10.72
CA PHE A 60 -11.74 2.56 -9.35
C PHE A 60 -12.33 1.19 -8.98
N LYS A 61 -13.19 0.62 -9.83
CA LYS A 61 -13.88 -0.67 -9.56
C LYS A 61 -12.92 -1.82 -9.24
N ASP A 62 -11.79 -1.89 -9.94
CA ASP A 62 -10.76 -2.93 -9.74
C ASP A 62 -9.57 -2.46 -8.88
N LYS A 63 -9.55 -1.18 -8.49
CA LYS A 63 -8.41 -0.61 -7.78
C LYS A 63 -8.49 -0.87 -6.28
N LYS A 64 -7.32 -1.16 -5.72
CA LYS A 64 -7.11 -1.42 -4.31
C LYS A 64 -6.05 -0.48 -3.78
N VAL A 65 -6.34 0.14 -2.64
CA VAL A 65 -5.32 0.85 -1.86
C VAL A 65 -4.57 -0.18 -1.05
N ILE A 66 -3.25 -0.11 -1.12
CA ILE A 66 -2.32 -0.95 -0.40
C ILE A 66 -1.60 -0.04 0.59
N TYR A 67 -1.72 -0.36 1.88
CA TYR A 67 -0.93 0.25 2.93
C TYR A 67 0.12 -0.75 3.40
N VAL A 68 1.37 -0.32 3.51
CA VAL A 68 2.48 -1.12 4.03
C VAL A 68 3.14 -0.35 5.17
N GLN A 69 3.17 -0.93 6.36
CA GLN A 69 3.91 -0.38 7.50
C GLN A 69 5.43 -0.63 7.32
N LEU A 70 6.28 0.41 7.49
CA LEU A 70 7.72 0.37 7.13
C LEU A 70 8.71 0.67 8.25
#